data_AF-Q121V6-F1
#
_entry.id   AF-Q121V6-F1
#
_cell.length_a   1.000
_cell.length_b   1.000
_cell.length_c   1.000
_cell.angle_alpha   90.00
_cell.angle_beta   90.00
_cell.angle_gamma   90.00
#
_symmetry.space_group_name_H-M   'P 1'
#
loop_
_entity.id
_entity.type
_entity.pdbx_description
1 polymer ?
#
loop_
_entity_poly.entity_id
_entity_poly.type
_entity_poly.pdbx_seq_one_letter_code
_entity_poly.pdbx_strand_id
1 'polypeptide(L)' 'MSTPLSFKKLNDQVVSVHLDSGELVGNLKLIGGVWKFKAVGYTAEGQVVPGGGPLTNRHNMTFAVLDEAVVNAGLMGV' A
#
# COMPACT_ATOMS: atom_id res chain seq x y z
N MET A 1 4.28 11.63 -15.20
CA MET A 1 3.06 10.82 -15.08
C MET A 1 3.35 9.79 -14.01
N SER A 2 2.69 9.85 -12.85
CA SER A 2 2.88 8.83 -11.82
C SER A 2 2.22 7.55 -12.31
N THR A 3 2.99 6.48 -12.47
CA THR A 3 2.49 5.17 -12.86
C THR A 3 1.55 4.62 -11.78
N PRO A 4 0.41 4.00 -12.13
CA PRO A 4 -0.53 3.48 -11.16
C PRO A 4 0.07 2.31 -10.36
N LEU A 5 -0.31 2.22 -9.08
CA LEU A 5 0.00 1.11 -8.20
C LEU A 5 -0.70 -0.16 -8.69
N SER A 6 -0.03 -1.30 -8.51
CA SER A 6 -0.61 -2.62 -8.74
C SER A 6 -0.98 -3.29 -7.42
N PHE A 7 -2.06 -4.07 -7.44
CA PHE A 7 -2.62 -4.72 -6.26
C PHE A 7 -2.65 -6.23 -6.44
N LYS A 8 -2.22 -6.97 -5.41
CA LYS A 8 -2.31 -8.43 -5.40
C LYS A 8 -3.03 -8.89 -4.14
N LYS A 9 -4.20 -9.51 -4.33
CA LYS A 9 -4.94 -10.12 -3.23
C LYS A 9 -4.13 -11.27 -2.65
N LEU A 10 -3.84 -11.21 -1.35
CA LEU A 10 -3.17 -12.30 -0.63
C LEU A 10 -4.20 -13.18 0.08
N ASN A 11 -5.24 -12.57 0.64
CA ASN A 11 -6.43 -13.22 1.18
C ASN A 11 -7.59 -12.21 1.27
N ASP A 12 -8.72 -12.58 1.86
CA ASP A 12 -9.92 -11.73 1.94
C ASP A 12 -9.73 -10.46 2.77
N GLN A 13 -8.71 -10.40 3.62
CA GLN A 13 -8.45 -9.28 4.54
C GLN A 13 -7.13 -8.57 4.25
N VAL A 14 -6.35 -9.04 3.26
CA VAL A 14 -5.02 -8.48 2.96
C VAL A 14 -4.77 -8.44 1.45
N VAL A 15 -4.37 -7.27 0.99
CA VAL A 15 -3.94 -7.00 -0.39
C VAL A 15 -2.56 -6.35 -0.35
N SER A 16 -1.59 -6.86 -1.11
CA SER A 16 -0.30 -6.20 -1.28
C SER A 16 -0.37 -5.11 -2.34
N VAL A 17 0.36 -4.04 -2.10
CA VAL A 17 0.42 -2.84 -2.95
C VAL A 17 1.84 -2.70 -3.47
N HIS A 18 1.99 -2.63 -4.79
CA HIS A 18 3.28 -2.58 -5.46
C HIS A 18 3.38 -1.36 -6.37
N LEU A 19 4.59 -0.83 -6.52
CA LEU A 19 4.92 0.11 -7.59
C LEU A 19 4.86 -0.59 -8.95
N ASP A 20 4.89 0.17 -10.04
CA ASP A 20 4.96 -0.39 -11.39
C ASP A 20 6.25 -1.20 -11.62
N SER A 21 7.31 -0.87 -10.90
CA SER A 21 8.57 -1.63 -10.86
C SER A 21 8.42 -3.03 -10.22
N GLY A 22 7.29 -3.32 -9.59
CA GLY A 22 7.03 -4.54 -8.83
C GLY A 22 7.46 -4.47 -7.35
N GLU A 23 8.10 -3.39 -6.91
CA GLU A 23 8.51 -3.19 -5.52
C GLU A 23 7.29 -3.16 -4.59
N LEU A 24 7.32 -3.96 -3.51
CA LEU A 24 6.29 -3.93 -2.46
C LEU A 24 6.44 -2.66 -1.62
N VAL A 25 5.44 -1.80 -1.65
CA VAL A 25 5.43 -0.53 -0.87
C VAL A 25 4.47 -0.55 0.32
N GLY A 26 3.68 -1.62 0.45
CA GLY A 26 2.86 -1.83 1.62
C GLY A 26 1.75 -2.85 1.41
N ASN A 27 0.88 -2.96 2.41
CA ASN A 27 -0.32 -3.79 2.37
C ASN A 27 -1.55 -2.99 2.80
N LEU A 28 -2.67 -3.22 2.14
CA LEU A 28 -3.98 -2.89 2.66
C LEU A 28 -4.46 -4.05 3.54
N LYS A 29 -4.83 -3.74 4.79
CA LYS A 29 -5.36 -4.71 5.75
C LYS A 29 -6.75 -4.28 6.19
N LEU A 30 -7.72 -5.19 6.12
CA LEU A 30 -9.06 -4.97 6.66
C LEU A 30 -9.02 -5.15 8.17
N ILE A 31 -9.24 -4.07 8.92
CA ILE A 31 -9.18 -4.05 10.39
C ILE A 31 -10.42 -3.34 10.92
N GLY A 32 -11.30 -4.07 11.60
CA GLY A 32 -12.54 -3.51 12.13
C GLY A 32 -13.49 -2.99 11.03
N GLY A 33 -13.52 -3.66 9.87
CA GLY A 33 -14.35 -3.26 8.73
C GLY A 33 -13.79 -2.10 7.89
N VAL A 34 -12.61 -1.57 8.23
CA VAL A 34 -11.95 -0.48 7.50
C VAL A 34 -10.63 -0.97 6.91
N TRP A 35 -10.39 -0.68 5.63
CA TRP A 35 -9.11 -0.96 5.00
C TRP A 35 -8.07 0.07 5.45
N LYS A 36 -6.94 -0.40 5.97
CA LYS A 36 -5.83 0.45 6.43
C LYS A 36 -4.57 0.13 5.65
N PHE A 37 -3.95 1.16 5.08
CA PHE A 37 -2.66 1.02 4.44
C PHE A 37 -1.54 0.90 5.48
N LYS A 38 -0.71 -0.12 5.33
CA LYS A 38 0.47 -0.39 6.14
C LYS A 38 1.67 -0.34 5.22
N ALA A 39 2.31 0.82 5.17
CA ALA A 39 3.53 1.03 4.41
C ALA A 39 4.62 0.03 4.79
N VAL A 40 5.39 -0.39 3.80
CA VAL A 40 6.57 -1.25 3.92
C VAL A 40 7.68 -0.61 3.12
N GLY A 41 8.85 -0.48 3.72
CA GLY A 41 10.07 -0.11 3.02
C GLY A 41 11.15 -1.17 3.21
N TYR A 42 12.30 -0.92 2.59
CA TYR A 42 13.48 -1.75 2.72
C TYR A 42 14.69 -0.88 3.06
N THR A 43 15.61 -1.41 3.88
CA THR A 43 16.94 -0.80 4.06
C THR A 43 17.79 -1.02 2.81
N ALA A 44 18.95 -0.35 2.72
CA ALA A 44 19.92 -0.59 1.64
C ALA A 44 20.41 -2.05 1.59
N GLU A 45 20.34 -2.77 2.70
CA GLU A 45 20.71 -4.20 2.83
C GLU A 45 19.52 -5.14 2.53
N GLY A 46 18.36 -4.59 2.12
CA GLY A 46 17.16 -5.36 1.80
C GLY A 46 16.33 -5.82 3.00
N GLN A 47 16.62 -5.31 4.21
CA GLN A 47 15.83 -5.65 5.39
C GLN A 47 14.49 -4.91 5.39
N VAL A 48 13.41 -5.59 5.79
CA VAL A 48 12.08 -4.99 5.86
C VAL A 48 12.01 -3.93 6.95
N VAL A 49 11.51 -2.74 6.59
CA VAL A 49 11.22 -1.62 7.50
C VAL A 49 9.71 -1.40 7.55
N PRO A 50 9.02 -1.90 8.60
CA PRO A 50 7.59 -1.65 8.79
C PRO A 50 7.32 -0.15 8.94
N GLY A 51 6.34 0.36 8.19
CA GLY A 51 6.01 1.77 8.20
C GLY A 51 6.99 2.67 7.45
N GLY A 52 8.06 2.13 6.86
CA GLY A 52 9.00 2.89 6.02
C GLY A 52 8.61 2.90 4.54
N GLY A 53 9.58 3.27 3.69
CA GLY A 53 9.47 3.20 2.24
C GLY A 53 8.83 4.42 1.57
N PRO A 54 8.65 4.39 0.24
CA PRO A 54 8.19 5.53 -0.55
C PRO A 54 6.82 6.10 -0.11
N LEU A 55 5.96 5.25 0.47
CA LEU A 55 4.62 5.62 0.93
C LEU A 55 4.49 5.70 2.46
N THR A 56 5.60 5.86 3.19
CA THR A 56 5.61 5.99 4.66
C THR A 56 4.65 7.07 5.18
N ASN A 57 4.55 8.21 4.48
CA ASN A 57 3.66 9.31 4.85
C ASN A 57 2.17 8.98 4.73
N ARG A 58 1.82 7.90 4.02
CA ARG A 58 0.44 7.40 3.89
C ARG A 58 0.18 6.26 4.87
N HIS A 59 1.12 5.90 5.73
CA HIS A 59 0.94 4.83 6.71
C HIS A 59 -0.28 5.11 7.60
N ASN A 60 -1.11 4.09 7.81
CA ASN A 60 -2.43 4.16 8.45
C ASN A 60 -3.53 4.90 7.69
N MET A 61 -3.29 5.38 6.47
CA MET A 61 -4.38 5.92 5.64
C MET A 61 -5.49 4.88 5.47
N THR A 62 -6.72 5.34 5.59
CA THR A 62 -7.90 4.47 5.66
C THR A 62 -8.75 4.60 4.42
N PHE A 63 -9.34 3.49 4.00
CA PHE A 63 -10.27 3.41 2.89
C PHE A 63 -11.53 2.68 3.34
N ALA A 64 -12.70 3.22 2.99
CA ALA A 64 -13.98 2.60 3.29
C ALA A 64 -14.26 1.38 2.40
N VAL A 65 -13.77 1.42 1.16
CA VAL A 65 -13.90 0.35 0.17
C VAL A 65 -12.54 0.03 -0.44
N LEU A 66 -12.37 -1.22 -0.85
CA LEU A 66 -11.19 -1.65 -1.60
C LEU A 66 -11.45 -1.41 -3.09
N ASP A 67 -11.25 -0.16 -3.51
CA ASP A 67 -11.35 0.27 -4.91
C ASP A 67 -9.99 0.76 -5.40
N GLU A 68 -9.54 0.24 -6.55
CA GLU A 68 -8.19 0.52 -7.04
C GLU A 68 -7.97 1.99 -7.40
N ALA A 69 -8.99 2.67 -7.94
CA ALA A 69 -8.89 4.08 -8.33
C ALA A 69 -8.84 4.98 -7.09
N VAL A 70 -9.72 4.72 -6.11
CA VAL A 70 -9.75 5.43 -4.83
C VAL A 70 -8.43 5.25 -4.07
N VAL A 71 -7.90 4.03 -4.03
CA VAL A 71 -6.64 3.74 -3.36
C VAL A 71 -5.46 4.39 -4.11
N ASN A 72 -5.42 4.33 -5.44
CA ASN A 72 -4.38 5.01 -6.23
C ASN A 72 -4.39 6.52 -5.97
N ALA A 73 -5.55 7.17 -6.07
CA ALA A 73 -5.69 8.59 -5.78
C ALA A 73 -5.23 8.92 -4.36
N GLY A 74 -5.68 8.11 -3.38
CA GLY A 74 -5.32 8.27 -1.98
C GLY A 74 -3.85 8.04 -1.65
N LEU A 75 -3.15 7.14 -2.34
CA LEU A 75 -1.75 6.84 -2.03
C LEU A 75 -0.75 7.64 -2.88
N MET A 76 -1.06 7.85 -4.16
CA MET A 76 -0.19 8.54 -5.11
C MET A 76 -0.48 10.04 -5.23
N GLY A 77 -1.61 10.52 -4.70
CA GLY A 77 -2.02 11.92 -4.82
C GLY A 77 -2.39 12.31 -6.26
N VAL A 78 -2.90 11.36 -7.03
CA VAL A 78 -3.37 11.54 -8.42
C VAL A 78 -4.87 11.75 -8.50
#